data_AF-A0A8H4L369-F1
#
_entry.id   AF-A0A8H4L369-F1
#
_cell.length_a   1.000
_cell.length_b   1.000
_cell.length_c   1.000
_cell.angle_alpha   90.00
_cell.angle_beta   90.00
_cell.angle_gamma   90.00
#
_symmetry.space_group_name_H-M   'P 1'
#
loop_
_entity.id
_entity.type
_entity.pdbx_description
1 polymer ?
#
loop_
_entity_poly.entity_id
_entity_poly.type
_entity_poly.pdbx_seq_one_letter_code
_entity_poly.pdbx_strand_id
1 'polypeptide(L)'
;MKLSHLSVAVTAAFGALANKPGRLVAFGPAALTDSWKYLSPMVFREECYPRGNMPFNEECYHEWACREGGGGGREALRDVHECFNKVFGTDKLRMAKNQCYKAESNNHSLAICNWSNADRDEVIGGREELLWRDPSDGQYCATFFKEPGIEVPVVHYYFSTEDRKVTTEGVDTRYC
;
A
#
# COMPACT_ATOMS: atom_id res chain seq x y z
N MET A 1 52.88 35.33 -46.09
CA MET A 1 53.18 34.14 -45.25
C MET A 1 52.00 33.18 -45.38
N LYS A 2 52.29 31.89 -45.56
CA LYS A 2 51.41 30.85 -46.12
C LYS A 2 50.36 30.34 -45.11
N LEU A 3 49.12 30.16 -45.58
CA LEU A 3 48.12 29.24 -45.04
C LEU A 3 48.61 27.79 -45.21
N SER A 4 48.39 26.93 -44.21
CA SER A 4 48.42 25.48 -44.38
C SER A 4 47.50 24.79 -43.37
N HIS A 5 46.48 24.16 -43.92
CA HIS A 5 45.59 23.20 -43.29
C HIS A 5 46.35 21.98 -42.75
N LEU A 6 45.86 21.40 -41.64
CA LEU A 6 46.03 19.97 -41.37
C LEU A 6 44.80 19.43 -40.63
N SER A 7 44.06 18.61 -41.35
CA SER A 7 43.04 17.69 -40.86
C SER A 7 43.65 16.28 -40.69
N VAL A 8 42.85 15.39 -40.07
CA VAL A 8 42.98 13.90 -40.04
C VAL A 8 43.89 13.42 -38.87
N ALA A 9 43.52 12.47 -38.00
CA ALA A 9 42.77 11.24 -38.23
C ALA A 9 41.91 10.79 -37.04
N VAL A 10 40.72 10.26 -37.37
CA VAL A 10 39.93 9.36 -36.54
C VAL A 10 40.57 7.97 -36.63
N THR A 11 40.75 7.28 -35.51
CA THR A 11 41.02 5.83 -35.51
C THR A 11 40.04 5.16 -34.57
N ALA A 12 38.99 4.59 -35.16
CA ALA A 12 38.08 3.66 -34.52
C ALA A 12 38.74 2.28 -34.49
N ALA A 13 38.88 1.70 -33.30
CA ALA A 13 39.31 0.31 -33.14
C ALA A 13 38.12 -0.62 -33.42
N PHE A 14 38.12 -1.27 -34.58
CA PHE A 14 37.25 -2.39 -34.90
C PHE A 14 37.88 -3.69 -34.39
N GLY A 15 37.34 -4.22 -33.29
CA GLY A 15 37.56 -5.61 -32.89
C GLY A 15 36.56 -6.50 -33.62
N ALA A 16 36.99 -7.18 -34.68
CA ALA A 16 36.22 -8.20 -35.37
C ALA A 16 36.56 -9.59 -34.78
N LEU A 17 35.57 -10.23 -34.17
CA LEU A 17 35.57 -11.68 -33.95
C LEU A 17 34.47 -12.30 -34.82
N ALA A 18 34.90 -12.92 -35.90
CA ALA A 18 34.17 -13.93 -36.65
C ALA A 18 34.18 -15.25 -35.82
N ASN A 19 33.29 -16.24 -35.92
CA ASN A 19 32.14 -16.52 -36.76
C ASN A 19 31.50 -17.78 -36.14
N LYS A 20 30.19 -17.81 -35.86
CA LYS A 20 29.41 -19.06 -35.90
C LYS A 20 28.03 -18.75 -36.48
N PRO A 21 27.57 -19.53 -37.48
CA PRO A 21 26.36 -19.23 -38.23
C PRO A 21 25.13 -19.77 -37.49
N GLY A 22 24.12 -18.94 -37.34
CA GLY A 22 22.89 -19.35 -36.68
C GLY A 22 21.85 -18.25 -36.58
N ARG A 23 21.30 -17.87 -37.73
CA ARG A 23 19.96 -17.27 -37.90
C ARG A 23 19.79 -15.80 -37.44
N LEU A 24 19.69 -14.93 -38.45
CA LEU A 24 19.10 -13.60 -38.37
C LEU A 24 17.62 -13.68 -38.00
N VAL A 25 17.21 -12.96 -36.95
CA VAL A 25 15.95 -12.20 -36.95
C VAL A 25 16.27 -10.85 -36.33
N ALA A 26 15.83 -9.79 -37.02
CA ALA A 26 16.05 -8.40 -36.68
C ALA A 26 14.89 -7.81 -35.85
N PHE A 27 15.14 -6.58 -35.37
CA PHE A 27 14.22 -5.53 -34.93
C PHE A 27 13.74 -5.50 -33.47
N GLY A 28 14.17 -4.42 -32.78
CA GLY A 28 13.26 -3.51 -32.08
C GLY A 28 13.05 -3.74 -30.57
N PRO A 29 12.82 -2.66 -29.78
CA PRO A 29 12.66 -2.76 -28.33
C PRO A 29 11.28 -3.36 -28.01
N ALA A 30 11.27 -4.56 -27.46
CA ALA A 30 10.05 -5.21 -27.04
C ALA A 30 9.78 -4.99 -25.55
N ALA A 31 8.83 -4.09 -25.30
CA ALA A 31 7.72 -4.25 -24.38
C ALA A 31 8.00 -4.64 -22.91
N LEU A 32 8.01 -3.62 -22.05
CA LEU A 32 7.41 -3.70 -20.72
C LEU A 32 5.89 -3.77 -20.88
N THR A 33 5.33 -4.96 -21.07
CA THR A 33 3.89 -5.19 -20.89
C THR A 33 3.66 -6.60 -20.35
N ASP A 34 2.64 -6.75 -19.53
CA ASP A 34 2.01 -8.00 -19.07
C ASP A 34 2.56 -8.65 -17.81
N SER A 35 2.44 -7.92 -16.69
CA SER A 35 2.20 -8.52 -15.37
C SER A 35 0.89 -7.96 -14.76
N TRP A 36 -0.20 -7.96 -15.53
CA TRP A 36 -1.55 -7.59 -15.05
C TRP A 36 -2.57 -8.73 -15.21
N LYS A 37 -2.13 -9.98 -15.40
CA LYS A 37 -3.02 -11.14 -15.60
C LYS A 37 -3.51 -11.84 -14.32
N TYR A 38 -3.29 -11.26 -13.14
CA TYR A 38 -3.82 -11.76 -11.86
C TYR A 38 -4.75 -10.78 -11.15
N LEU A 39 -5.34 -9.84 -11.87
CA LEU A 39 -6.50 -9.11 -11.37
C LEU A 39 -7.75 -9.91 -11.73
N SER A 40 -8.05 -10.92 -10.90
CA SER A 40 -9.42 -11.40 -10.78
C SER A 40 -10.32 -10.19 -10.49
N PRO A 41 -11.52 -10.11 -11.08
CA PRO A 41 -12.46 -9.07 -10.72
C PRO A 41 -12.75 -9.20 -9.21
N MET A 42 -12.36 -8.19 -8.43
CA MET A 42 -12.69 -8.08 -7.02
C MET A 42 -14.21 -7.97 -6.91
N VAL A 43 -14.85 -9.11 -6.68
CA VAL A 43 -16.25 -9.20 -6.32
C VAL A 43 -16.35 -8.64 -4.91
N PHE A 44 -17.12 -7.56 -4.74
CA PHE A 44 -17.64 -7.14 -3.43
C PHE A 44 -18.22 -8.39 -2.73
N ARG A 45 -17.51 -8.96 -1.75
CA ARG A 45 -18.12 -9.93 -0.84
C ARG A 45 -18.80 -9.14 0.26
N GLU A 46 -20.10 -8.92 0.12
CA GLU A 46 -20.98 -8.47 1.22
C GLU A 46 -20.83 -9.34 2.49
N GLU A 47 -20.25 -10.54 2.35
CA GLU A 47 -19.96 -11.52 3.40
C GLU A 47 -18.88 -11.06 4.40
N CYS A 48 -18.05 -10.06 4.09
CA CYS A 48 -17.06 -9.53 5.04
C CYS A 48 -17.65 -8.51 6.04
N TYR A 49 -18.94 -8.17 5.94
CA TYR A 49 -19.62 -7.32 6.92
C TYR A 49 -20.30 -8.18 7.99
N PRO A 50 -20.05 -7.96 9.29
CA PRO A 50 -20.74 -8.69 10.33
C PRO A 50 -22.23 -8.30 10.34
N ARG A 51 -23.09 -9.15 9.78
CA ARG A 51 -24.52 -9.20 10.11
C ARG A 51 -24.72 -10.21 11.22
N GLY A 52 -24.70 -9.74 12.48
CA GLY A 52 -25.00 -10.57 13.66
C GLY A 52 -23.83 -11.40 14.20
N ASN A 53 -24.14 -12.46 14.96
CA ASN A 53 -23.19 -13.35 15.65
C ASN A 53 -22.62 -14.45 14.73
N MET A 54 -22.08 -14.11 13.57
CA MET A 54 -21.35 -15.10 12.74
C MET A 54 -19.84 -15.03 12.99
N PRO A 55 -19.14 -16.18 13.03
CA PRO A 55 -17.70 -16.21 13.16
C PRO A 55 -17.06 -15.52 11.95
N PHE A 56 -16.14 -14.59 12.18
CA PHE A 56 -15.33 -13.98 11.12
C PHE A 56 -14.69 -15.10 10.31
N ASN A 57 -15.01 -15.19 9.01
CA ASN A 57 -14.33 -16.09 8.10
C ASN A 57 -12.84 -15.73 8.06
N GLU A 58 -11.97 -16.74 8.13
CA GLU A 58 -10.52 -16.55 8.14
C GLU A 58 -10.02 -15.87 6.83
N GLU A 59 -10.84 -15.90 5.78
CA GLU A 59 -10.61 -15.25 4.48
C GLU A 59 -10.83 -13.72 4.47
N CYS A 60 -11.59 -13.13 5.40
CA CYS A 60 -11.78 -11.65 5.44
C CYS A 60 -10.82 -10.95 6.39
N TYR A 61 -10.03 -11.70 7.18
CA TYR A 61 -8.78 -11.14 7.67
C TYR A 61 -8.01 -10.72 6.45
N HIS A 62 -7.35 -9.58 6.51
CA HIS A 62 -6.53 -9.06 5.44
C HIS A 62 -7.25 -8.19 4.40
N GLU A 63 -8.50 -8.40 3.99
CA GLU A 63 -9.11 -7.53 2.95
C GLU A 63 -9.66 -6.19 3.49
N TRP A 64 -9.77 -5.18 2.61
CA TRP A 64 -10.44 -3.92 2.93
C TRP A 64 -11.95 -4.09 2.82
N ALA A 65 -12.65 -3.96 3.94
CA ALA A 65 -14.11 -3.83 3.96
C ALA A 65 -14.49 -2.36 3.79
N CYS A 66 -14.81 -1.97 2.56
CA CYS A 66 -15.11 -0.59 2.18
C CYS A 66 -16.60 -0.30 2.08
N ARG A 67 -16.96 0.96 2.35
CA ARG A 67 -18.27 1.55 2.08
C ARG A 67 -18.10 2.82 1.26
N GLU A 68 -19.08 3.05 0.37
CA GLU A 68 -19.22 4.25 -0.46
C GLU A 68 -18.05 4.46 -1.44
N GLY A 69 -18.28 5.19 -2.54
CA GLY A 69 -17.25 5.48 -3.55
C GLY A 69 -16.57 6.85 -3.32
N GLY A 70 -15.40 7.08 -3.94
CA GLY A 70 -14.68 8.35 -3.89
C GLY A 70 -13.49 8.44 -2.91
N GLY A 71 -12.96 7.30 -2.45
CA GLY A 71 -11.90 7.21 -1.43
C GLY A 71 -10.46 7.48 -1.88
N GLY A 72 -10.20 7.79 -3.15
CA GLY A 72 -8.85 8.05 -3.68
C GLY A 72 -7.94 6.82 -3.84
N GLY A 73 -8.35 5.66 -3.31
CA GLY A 73 -7.72 4.35 -3.55
C GLY A 73 -6.28 4.23 -3.08
N ARG A 74 -5.53 3.34 -3.75
CA ARG A 74 -4.16 3.00 -3.37
C ARG A 74 -3.22 4.20 -3.28
N GLU A 75 -3.33 5.19 -4.17
CA GLU A 75 -2.45 6.36 -4.15
C GLU A 75 -2.70 7.20 -2.90
N ALA A 76 -3.96 7.50 -2.59
CA ALA A 76 -4.32 8.22 -1.37
C ALA A 76 -3.92 7.45 -0.09
N LEU A 77 -4.07 6.12 -0.09
CA LEU A 77 -3.62 5.27 1.01
C LEU A 77 -2.11 5.38 1.23
N ARG A 78 -1.31 5.39 0.15
CA ARG A 78 0.15 5.55 0.24
C ARG A 78 0.53 6.89 0.83
N ASP A 79 -0.08 7.98 0.36
CA ASP A 79 0.20 9.33 0.83
C ASP A 79 -0.08 9.48 2.34
N VAL A 80 -1.23 8.98 2.80
CA VAL A 80 -1.57 9.08 4.23
C VAL A 80 -0.79 8.09 5.08
N HIS A 81 -0.37 6.94 4.54
CA HIS A 81 0.53 6.00 5.22
C HIS A 81 1.94 6.61 5.43
N GLU A 82 2.49 7.28 4.41
CA GLU A 82 3.75 8.01 4.55
C GLU A 82 3.63 9.13 5.59
N CYS A 83 2.51 9.86 5.57
CA CYS A 83 2.20 10.84 6.62
C CYS A 83 2.17 10.20 8.01
N PHE A 84 1.49 9.07 8.16
CA PHE A 84 1.37 8.35 9.42
C PHE A 84 2.74 7.97 9.99
N ASN A 85 3.59 7.35 9.18
CA ASN A 85 4.95 6.98 9.56
C ASN A 85 5.82 8.20 9.91
N LYS A 86 5.59 9.34 9.26
CA LYS A 86 6.29 10.59 9.57
C LYS A 86 5.93 11.14 10.95
N VAL A 87 4.66 11.07 11.34
CA VAL A 87 4.17 11.71 12.59
C VAL A 87 4.14 10.79 13.80
N PHE A 88 4.08 9.48 13.61
CA PHE A 88 4.11 8.48 14.68
C PHE A 88 5.39 7.62 14.71
N GLY A 89 6.24 7.74 13.68
CA GLY A 89 7.42 6.90 13.51
C GLY A 89 7.10 5.59 12.79
N THR A 90 8.16 4.85 12.45
CA THR A 90 8.07 3.54 11.77
C THR A 90 8.09 2.36 12.73
N ASP A 91 8.32 2.62 14.02
CA ASP A 91 8.28 1.57 15.05
C ASP A 91 6.84 1.13 15.32
N LYS A 92 6.70 -0.08 15.84
CA LYS A 92 5.41 -0.65 16.26
C LYS A 92 4.80 0.20 17.37
N LEU A 93 3.53 0.56 17.24
CA LEU A 93 2.84 1.35 18.26
C LEU A 93 2.48 0.50 19.48
N ARG A 94 2.65 1.09 20.67
CA ARG A 94 2.03 0.61 21.91
C ARG A 94 0.77 1.43 22.16
N MET A 95 -0.40 0.81 22.06
CA MET A 95 -1.69 1.45 22.23
C MET A 95 -2.30 1.06 23.57
N ALA A 96 -2.77 2.04 24.33
CA ALA A 96 -3.61 1.77 25.49
C ALA A 96 -4.95 1.13 25.06
N LYS A 97 -5.69 0.56 26.01
CA LYS A 97 -7.05 0.06 25.75
C LYS A 97 -7.92 1.16 25.10
N ASN A 98 -8.66 0.82 24.05
CA ASN A 98 -9.53 1.73 23.28
C ASN A 98 -8.83 2.95 22.65
N GLN A 99 -7.49 3.00 22.64
CA GLN A 99 -6.72 4.10 22.06
C GLN A 99 -6.66 3.97 20.53
N CYS A 100 -6.72 5.10 19.84
CA CYS A 100 -6.41 5.20 18.42
C CYS A 100 -5.31 6.22 18.14
N TYR A 101 -4.50 5.93 17.14
CA TYR A 101 -3.58 6.88 16.50
C TYR A 101 -4.10 7.17 15.11
N LYS A 102 -4.22 8.45 14.74
CA LYS A 102 -4.77 8.89 13.46
C LYS A 102 -3.84 9.90 12.80
N ALA A 103 -3.51 9.68 11.54
CA ALA A 103 -2.85 10.68 10.71
C ALA A 103 -3.80 11.14 9.60
N GLU A 104 -3.76 12.44 9.30
CA GLU A 104 -4.53 13.06 8.22
C GLU A 104 -3.60 13.76 7.23
N SER A 105 -3.88 13.58 5.94
CA SER A 105 -3.15 14.20 4.82
C SER A 105 -4.07 14.31 3.60
N ASN A 106 -4.11 15.48 2.95
CA ASN A 106 -4.86 15.72 1.71
C ASN A 106 -6.30 15.19 1.74
N ASN A 107 -7.07 15.47 2.81
CA ASN A 107 -8.46 15.01 3.01
C ASN A 107 -8.64 13.50 3.21
N HIS A 108 -7.56 12.74 3.36
CA HIS A 108 -7.58 11.33 3.69
C HIS A 108 -7.03 11.12 5.10
N SER A 109 -7.48 10.06 5.74
CA SER A 109 -7.01 9.66 7.05
C SER A 109 -6.69 8.19 7.13
N LEU A 110 -5.65 7.87 7.90
CA LEU A 110 -5.31 6.52 8.31
C LEU A 110 -5.33 6.48 9.84
N ALA A 111 -6.10 5.57 10.41
CA ALA A 111 -6.16 5.36 11.85
C ALA A 111 -5.88 3.90 12.21
N ILE A 112 -5.20 3.71 13.34
CA ILE A 112 -4.87 2.41 13.90
C ILE A 112 -5.38 2.40 15.34
N CYS A 113 -6.24 1.45 15.67
CA CYS A 113 -7.01 1.42 16.91
C CYS A 113 -6.86 0.10 17.62
N ASN A 114 -6.67 0.15 18.94
CA ASN A 114 -6.77 -1.01 19.82
C ASN A 114 -8.16 -1.07 20.47
N TRP A 115 -9.01 -1.97 20.00
CA TRP A 115 -10.35 -2.21 20.53
C TRP A 115 -10.40 -3.25 21.65
N SER A 116 -9.25 -3.70 22.15
CA SER A 116 -9.23 -4.60 23.31
C SER A 116 -9.38 -3.84 24.62
N ASN A 117 -9.77 -4.58 25.66
CA ASN A 117 -9.85 -4.09 27.04
C ASN A 117 -8.46 -4.03 27.73
N ALA A 118 -7.37 -4.24 27.00
CA ALA A 118 -6.01 -4.23 27.51
C ALA A 118 -5.10 -3.42 26.58
N ASP A 119 -3.91 -3.08 27.05
CA ASP A 119 -2.91 -2.46 26.19
C ASP A 119 -2.39 -3.47 25.18
N ARG A 120 -2.26 -3.03 23.92
CA ARG A 120 -1.81 -3.87 22.82
C ARG A 120 -0.71 -3.20 22.04
N ASP A 121 0.13 -4.05 21.50
CA ASP A 121 1.01 -3.66 20.44
C ASP A 121 0.27 -3.77 19.12
N GLU A 122 0.59 -2.91 18.19
CA GLU A 122 0.22 -3.09 16.79
C GLU A 122 0.76 -4.40 16.23
N VAL A 123 0.12 -4.93 15.17
CA VAL A 123 0.61 -6.14 14.50
C VAL A 123 1.91 -5.84 13.77
N ILE A 124 2.93 -6.67 13.97
CA ILE A 124 4.22 -6.50 13.30
C ILE A 124 4.04 -6.54 11.77
N GLY A 125 4.53 -5.51 11.08
CA GLY A 125 4.38 -5.38 9.62
C GLY A 125 2.96 -5.02 9.15
N GLY A 126 2.01 -4.80 10.06
CA GLY A 126 0.61 -4.57 9.71
C GLY A 126 0.41 -3.33 8.84
N ARG A 127 1.15 -2.24 9.09
CA ARG A 127 1.07 -1.01 8.28
C ARG A 127 1.57 -1.23 6.86
N GLU A 128 2.71 -1.88 6.71
CA GLU A 128 3.29 -2.19 5.41
C GLU A 128 2.37 -3.14 4.63
N GLU A 129 1.70 -4.05 5.33
CA GLU A 129 0.73 -4.97 4.75
C GLU A 129 -0.49 -4.26 4.16
N LEU A 130 -0.91 -3.10 4.72
CA LEU A 130 -2.00 -2.28 4.18
C LEU A 130 -1.73 -1.85 2.73
N LEU A 131 -0.49 -1.49 2.41
CA LEU A 131 -0.13 -0.91 1.11
C LEU A 131 -0.26 -1.91 -0.04
N TRP A 132 -0.17 -3.20 0.25
CA TRP A 132 -0.36 -4.25 -0.76
C TRP A 132 -1.82 -4.38 -1.18
N ARG A 133 -2.75 -3.74 -0.46
CA ARG A 133 -4.18 -3.89 -0.64
C ARG A 133 -4.81 -2.59 -1.06
N ASP A 134 -5.51 -2.65 -2.18
CA ASP A 134 -6.19 -1.49 -2.71
C ASP A 134 -7.54 -1.31 -1.99
N PRO A 135 -7.78 -0.19 -1.28
CA PRO A 135 -9.12 0.14 -0.81
C PRO A 135 -10.07 0.48 -1.96
N SER A 136 -9.61 0.38 -3.22
CA SER A 136 -10.36 0.66 -4.44
C SER A 136 -10.88 2.10 -4.40
N ASP A 137 -12.17 2.34 -4.62
CA ASP A 137 -12.75 3.67 -4.48
C ASP A 137 -13.43 3.88 -3.12
N GLY A 138 -13.17 3.03 -2.11
CA GLY A 138 -13.85 3.06 -0.82
C GLY A 138 -13.61 4.33 0.01
N GLN A 139 -14.65 5.12 0.29
CA GLN A 139 -14.55 6.32 1.16
C GLN A 139 -14.35 5.98 2.64
N TYR A 140 -14.82 4.84 3.10
CA TYR A 140 -14.56 4.35 4.45
C TYR A 140 -14.25 2.87 4.41
N CYS A 141 -13.00 2.53 4.68
CA CYS A 141 -12.50 1.17 4.65
C CYS A 141 -11.97 0.78 6.01
N ALA A 142 -12.27 -0.44 6.44
CA ALA A 142 -11.68 -1.05 7.61
C ALA A 142 -11.00 -2.36 7.23
N THR A 143 -9.87 -2.64 7.85
CA THR A 143 -9.22 -3.95 7.78
C THR A 143 -8.62 -4.31 9.13
N PHE A 144 -8.31 -5.58 9.30
CA PHE A 144 -7.77 -6.12 10.52
C PHE A 144 -6.83 -7.29 10.19
N PHE A 145 -5.81 -7.46 11.02
CA PHE A 145 -4.84 -8.53 10.89
C PHE A 145 -4.95 -9.45 12.10
N LYS A 146 -4.88 -10.76 11.85
CA LYS A 146 -4.90 -11.76 12.91
C LYS A 146 -3.51 -11.88 13.52
N GLU A 147 -3.41 -11.69 14.83
CA GLU A 147 -2.21 -12.06 15.57
C GLU A 147 -2.20 -13.57 15.84
N PRO A 148 -1.06 -14.27 15.72
CA PRO A 148 -0.95 -15.68 16.08
C PRO A 148 -1.41 -15.92 17.52
N GLY A 149 -2.37 -16.83 17.70
CA GLY A 149 -2.90 -17.18 19.02
C GLY A 149 -3.98 -16.24 19.55
N ILE A 150 -4.41 -15.23 18.78
CA ILE A 150 -5.57 -14.40 19.09
C ILE A 150 -6.72 -14.76 18.13
N GLU A 151 -7.85 -15.16 18.70
CA GLU A 151 -9.02 -15.60 17.91
C GLU A 151 -9.79 -14.43 17.29
N VAL A 152 -9.87 -13.30 17.99
CA VAL A 152 -10.59 -12.09 17.55
C VAL A 152 -9.60 -10.95 17.34
N PRO A 153 -9.53 -10.36 16.14
CA PRO A 153 -8.63 -9.25 15.90
C PRO A 153 -9.06 -8.07 16.75
N VAL A 154 -8.11 -7.47 17.45
CA VAL A 154 -8.37 -6.32 18.33
C VAL A 154 -7.68 -5.06 17.86
N VAL A 155 -6.73 -5.16 16.93
CA VAL A 155 -6.10 -4.01 16.28
C VAL A 155 -6.75 -3.81 14.92
N HIS A 156 -7.42 -2.67 14.74
CA HIS A 156 -8.15 -2.33 13.53
C HIS A 156 -7.48 -1.16 12.83
N TYR A 157 -7.53 -1.18 11.50
CA TYR A 157 -6.95 -0.17 10.63
C TYR A 157 -8.09 0.44 9.80
N TYR A 158 -8.12 1.76 9.75
CA TYR A 158 -9.17 2.52 9.09
C TYR A 158 -8.56 3.46 8.08
N PHE A 159 -9.06 3.41 6.85
CA PHE A 159 -8.75 4.38 5.80
C PHE A 159 -10.04 5.12 5.43
N SER A 160 -10.01 6.45 5.37
CA SER A 160 -11.21 7.20 5.04
C SER A 160 -10.95 8.57 4.43
N THR A 161 -11.83 9.01 3.52
CA THR A 161 -11.96 10.41 3.09
C THR A 161 -12.92 11.18 4.00
N GLU A 162 -12.42 12.27 4.57
CA GLU A 162 -13.07 13.27 5.44
C GLU A 162 -14.05 12.82 6.57
N ASP A 163 -13.82 13.41 7.74
CA ASP A 163 -14.78 13.72 8.82
C ASP A 163 -15.59 12.60 9.49
N ARG A 164 -15.47 11.34 9.06
CA ARG A 164 -15.89 10.22 9.93
C ARG A 164 -14.91 10.13 11.10
N LYS A 165 -15.34 10.73 12.21
CA LYS A 165 -14.70 10.57 13.50
C LYS A 165 -14.60 9.08 13.78
N VAL A 166 -13.38 8.59 13.92
CA VAL A 166 -13.16 7.41 14.76
C VAL A 166 -13.60 7.86 16.16
N THR A 167 -14.83 7.53 16.54
CA THR A 167 -15.46 8.06 17.77
C THR A 167 -15.04 7.27 18.99
N THR A 168 -13.73 7.10 19.19
CA THR A 168 -13.19 6.53 20.41
C THR A 168 -12.75 7.63 21.37
N GLU A 169 -12.84 7.33 22.66
CA GLU A 169 -12.10 8.09 23.66
C GLU A 169 -10.60 7.82 23.44
N GLY A 170 -9.78 8.87 23.45
CA GLY A 170 -8.33 8.71 23.25
C GLY A 170 -7.92 8.51 21.78
N VAL A 171 -8.33 9.41 20.89
CA VAL A 171 -7.71 9.53 19.56
C VAL A 171 -6.57 10.55 19.64
N ASP A 172 -5.34 10.13 19.36
CA ASP A 172 -4.22 11.03 19.07
C ASP A 172 -4.20 11.28 17.56
N THR A 173 -4.75 12.43 17.15
CA THR A 173 -4.79 12.85 15.75
C THR A 173 -3.61 13.78 15.45
N ARG A 174 -2.88 13.48 14.38
CA ARG A 174 -1.79 14.31 13.87
C ARG A 174 -1.97 14.57 12.38
N TYR A 175 -1.32 15.63 11.91
CA TYR A 175 -1.52 16.15 10.57
C TYR A 175 -0.20 16.22 9.81
N CYS A 176 -0.30 15.97 8.51
CA CYS A 176 0.64 16.44 7.49
C CYS A 176 -0.09 17.45 6.61
#